data_AF-R7PU87-F1
#
_entry.id   AF-R7PU87-F1
#
_cell.length_a   1.000
_cell.length_b   1.000
_cell.length_c   1.000
_cell.angle_alpha   90.00
_cell.angle_beta   90.00
_cell.angle_gamma   90.00
#
_symmetry.space_group_name_H-M   'P 1'
#
loop_
_entity.id
_entity.type
_entity.pdbx_description
1 polymer ?
#
loop_
_entity_poly.entity_id
_entity_poly.type
_entity_poly.pdbx_seq_one_letter_code
_entity_poly.pdbx_strand_id
1 'polypeptide(L)'
;MFVATLDGIFKYPDIPEEYEPYVQFKATIEKREVKDGDDLAILSISGTDSHHVLFLDSYNNIREIEKELKDADAKINHTTLKIIGGHL
;
A
#
# COMPACT_ATOMS: atom_id res chain seq x y z
N MET A 1 14.27 -11.49 -3.18
CA MET A 1 13.47 -10.80 -4.21
C MET A 1 12.04 -11.34 -4.16
N PHE A 2 11.19 -10.64 -3.43
CA PHE A 2 9.76 -10.93 -3.36
C PHE A 2 9.00 -10.06 -4.36
N VAL A 3 7.82 -10.49 -4.81
CA VAL A 3 6.99 -9.71 -5.73
C VAL A 3 5.81 -9.15 -4.96
N ALA A 4 5.71 -7.83 -4.84
CA ALA A 4 4.55 -7.17 -4.27
C ALA A 4 3.49 -7.00 -5.37
N THR A 5 2.34 -7.63 -5.19
CA THR A 5 1.19 -7.54 -6.09
C THR A 5 0.10 -6.71 -5.42
N LEU A 6 -0.61 -5.88 -6.17
CA LEU A 6 -1.76 -5.16 -5.63
C LEU A 6 -2.85 -6.18 -5.34
N ASP A 7 -3.27 -6.25 -4.09
CA ASP A 7 -4.42 -7.03 -3.70
C ASP A 7 -5.70 -6.22 -3.97
N GLY A 8 -5.70 -4.96 -3.55
CA GLY A 8 -6.78 -4.02 -3.82
C GLY A 8 -6.48 -2.61 -3.32
N ILE A 9 -7.31 -1.67 -3.77
CA ILE A 9 -7.37 -0.32 -3.21
C ILE A 9 -8.68 -0.21 -2.45
N PHE A 10 -8.60 0.13 -1.17
CA PHE A 10 -9.71 0.24 -0.25
C PHE A 10 -9.66 1.61 0.42
N LYS A 11 -10.81 2.15 0.79
CA LYS A 11 -10.86 3.35 1.62
C LYS A 11 -10.74 2.95 3.08
N TYR A 12 -10.23 3.84 3.93
CA TYR A 12 -10.14 3.57 5.37
C TYR A 12 -11.44 3.03 6.01
N PRO A 13 -12.66 3.52 5.69
CA PRO A 13 -13.90 2.95 6.23
C PRO A 13 -14.34 1.65 5.56
N ASP A 14 -13.77 1.30 4.40
CA ASP A 14 -14.08 0.10 3.61
C ASP A 14 -13.04 -1.01 3.78
N ILE A 15 -11.95 -0.78 4.53
CA ILE A 15 -11.00 -1.84 4.83
C ILE A 15 -11.64 -2.86 5.79
N PRO A 16 -11.44 -4.16 5.54
CA PRO A 16 -11.78 -5.18 6.52
C PRO A 16 -11.04 -4.95 7.86
N GLU A 17 -11.70 -5.26 8.99
CA GLU A 17 -11.12 -5.13 10.35
C GLU A 17 -9.78 -5.87 10.51
N GLU A 18 -9.52 -6.89 9.69
CA GLU A 18 -8.23 -7.60 9.68
C GLU A 18 -7.06 -6.71 9.26
N TYR A 19 -7.32 -5.69 8.41
CA TYR A 19 -6.32 -4.77 7.90
C TYR A 19 -6.22 -3.48 8.72
N GLU A 20 -7.26 -3.10 9.46
CA GLU A 20 -7.22 -1.96 10.40
C GLU A 20 -5.95 -1.88 11.27
N PRO A 21 -5.51 -2.95 11.96
CA PRO A 21 -4.30 -2.88 12.79
C PRO A 21 -3.04 -2.60 11.96
N TYR A 22 -2.97 -3.08 10.72
CA TYR A 22 -1.84 -2.79 9.82
C TYR A 22 -1.85 -1.33 9.36
N VAL A 23 -3.04 -0.79 9.07
CA VAL A 23 -3.22 0.61 8.71
C VAL A 23 -2.83 1.51 9.88
N GLN A 24 -3.35 1.25 11.08
CA GLN A 24 -3.01 2.02 12.29
C GLN A 24 -1.51 1.92 12.63
N PHE A 25 -0.89 0.76 12.42
CA PHE A 25 0.53 0.57 12.64
C PHE A 25 1.37 1.43 11.67
N LYS A 26 1.08 1.38 10.37
CA LYS A 26 1.78 2.21 9.37
C LYS A 26 1.53 3.71 9.63
N ALA A 27 0.30 4.09 9.98
CA ALA A 27 -0.04 5.47 10.36
C ALA A 27 0.74 5.98 11.58
N THR A 28 0.91 5.13 12.58
CA THR A 28 1.70 5.42 13.79
C THR A 28 3.18 5.59 13.48
N ILE A 29 3.73 4.75 12.59
CA ILE A 29 5.14 4.86 12.14
C ILE A 29 5.35 6.16 11.36
N GLU A 30 4.44 6.49 10.44
CA GLU A 30 4.51 7.71 9.64
C GLU A 30 4.06 8.97 10.39
N LYS A 31 3.55 8.83 11.63
CA LYS A 31 2.95 9.90 12.43
C LYS A 31 1.89 10.71 11.65
N ARG A 32 1.14 10.04 10.79
CA ARG A 32 0.00 10.62 10.06
C ARG A 32 -1.31 10.16 10.66
N GLU A 33 -2.31 11.04 10.67
CA GLU A 33 -3.69 10.64 10.92
C GLU A 33 -4.26 10.01 9.65
N VAL A 34 -4.87 8.84 9.80
CA VAL A 34 -5.65 8.22 8.72
C VAL A 34 -7.05 8.82 8.78
N LYS A 35 -7.51 9.40 7.67
CA LYS A 35 -8.86 9.92 7.55
C LYS A 35 -9.74 8.92 6.83
N ASP A 36 -11.04 8.97 7.09
CA ASP A 36 -12.03 8.12 6.41
C ASP A 36 -12.07 8.33 4.88
N GLY A 37 -11.46 9.40 4.37
CA GLY A 37 -11.34 9.67 2.94
C GLY A 37 -10.07 9.10 2.30
N ASP A 38 -9.15 8.53 3.07
CA ASP A 38 -7.87 8.06 2.54
C ASP A 38 -8.01 6.76 1.75
N ASP A 39 -7.47 6.77 0.53
CA ASP A 39 -7.31 5.58 -0.29
C ASP A 39 -6.05 4.82 0.13
N LEU A 40 -6.22 3.54 0.44
CA LEU A 40 -5.20 2.62 0.91
C LEU A 40 -5.01 1.52 -0.12
N ALA A 41 -3.77 1.34 -0.58
CA ALA A 41 -3.39 0.21 -1.41
C ALA A 41 -2.84 -0.91 -0.52
N ILE A 42 -3.48 -2.07 -0.58
CA ILE A 42 -2.98 -3.30 0.05
C ILE A 42 -2.17 -4.06 -0.99
N LEU A 43 -0.92 -4.34 -0.65
CA LEU A 43 -0.01 -5.15 -1.45
C LEU A 43 0.19 -6.51 -0.78
N SER A 44 -0.10 -7.59 -1.48
CA SER A 44 0.27 -8.93 -1.05
C SER A 44 1.68 -9.26 -1.56
N ILE A 45 2.56 -9.70 -0.65
CA ILE A 45 3.90 -10.13 -1.03
C ILE A 45 3.81 -11.58 -1.51
N SER A 46 3.84 -11.77 -2.82
CA SER A 46 3.83 -13.07 -3.45
C SER A 46 5.05 -13.90 -3.00
N GLY A 47 4.76 -15.05 -2.39
CA GLY A 47 5.75 -15.92 -1.77
C GLY A 47 5.75 -15.87 -0.23
N THR A 48 4.99 -14.96 0.38
CA THR A 48 4.72 -14.93 1.82
C THR A 48 3.23 -14.71 2.08
N ASP A 49 2.80 -14.89 3.34
CA ASP A 49 1.47 -14.53 3.83
C ASP A 49 1.44 -13.08 4.36
N SER A 50 2.39 -12.26 3.92
CA SER A 50 2.56 -10.89 4.43
C SER A 50 1.89 -9.87 3.52
N HIS A 51 1.14 -8.97 4.15
CA HIS A 51 0.48 -7.86 3.51
C HIS A 51 1.19 -6.56 3.86
N HIS A 52 1.38 -5.68 2.88
CA HIS A 52 1.96 -4.37 3.05
C HIS A 52 0.93 -3.31 2.69
N VAL A 53 0.65 -2.41 3.62
CA VAL A 53 -0.29 -1.30 3.43
C VAL A 53 0.48 -0.07 2.96
N LEU A 54 -0.02 0.56 1.90
CA LEU A 54 0.43 1.86 1.41
C LEU A 54 -0.71 2.85 1.41
N PHE A 55 -0.45 4.07 1.87
CA PHE A 55 -1.40 5.17 1.79
C PHE A 55 -1.21 5.93 0.49
N LEU A 56 -2.17 5.87 -0.42
CA LEU A 56 -2.08 6.55 -1.71
C LEU A 56 -2.01 8.07 -1.56
N ASP A 57 -2.68 8.63 -0.56
CA ASP A 57 -2.67 10.06 -0.22
C ASP A 57 -1.26 10.59 0.15
N SER A 58 -0.39 9.75 0.72
CA SER A 58 0.99 10.14 1.05
C SER A 58 1.91 10.23 -0.16
N TYR A 59 1.55 9.57 -1.27
CA TYR A 59 2.39 9.55 -2.46
C TYR A 59 1.82 10.53 -3.48
N ASN A 60 2.70 11.23 -4.20
CA ASN A 60 2.27 12.01 -5.38
C ASN A 60 2.62 11.27 -6.68
N ASN A 61 3.40 10.19 -6.59
CA ASN A 61 3.88 9.49 -7.77
C ASN A 61 4.13 8.00 -7.52
N ILE A 62 3.73 7.18 -8.49
CA ILE A 62 4.02 5.74 -8.53
C ILE A 62 5.51 5.41 -8.42
N ARG A 63 6.39 6.33 -8.83
CA ARG A 63 7.84 6.15 -8.75
C ARG A 63 8.37 6.14 -7.32
N GLU A 64 7.74 6.85 -6.39
CA GLU A 64 8.15 6.84 -4.99
C GLU A 64 7.84 5.48 -4.35
N ILE A 65 6.64 4.96 -4.64
CA ILE A 65 6.20 3.62 -4.23
C ILE A 65 7.12 2.54 -4.81
N GLU A 66 7.45 2.63 -6.11
CA GLU A 66 8.39 1.71 -6.76
C GLU A 66 9.76 1.72 -6.07
N LYS A 67 10.24 2.91 -5.68
CA LYS A 67 11.55 3.09 -5.08
C LYS A 67 11.58 2.56 -3.64
N GLU A 68 10.55 2.81 -2.84
CA GLU A 68 10.40 2.31 -1.47
C GLU A 68 10.33 0.78 -1.44
N LEU A 69 9.50 0.19 -2.31
CA LEU A 69 9.40 -1.27 -2.41
C LEU A 69 10.71 -1.89 -2.87
N LYS A 70 11.40 -1.26 -3.83
CA LYS A 70 12.70 -1.71 -4.32
C LYS A 70 13.79 -1.62 -3.25
N ASP A 71 13.73 -0.62 -2.37
CA ASP A 71 14.62 -0.51 -1.19
C ASP A 71 14.34 -1.64 -0.18
N ALA A 72 13.07 -2.04 -0.05
CA ALA A 72 12.61 -3.15 0.77
C ALA A 72 12.80 -4.57 0.15
N ASP A 73 13.61 -4.72 -0.91
CA ASP A 73 13.81 -5.97 -1.69
C ASP A 73 12.52 -6.56 -2.30
N ALA A 74 11.48 -5.74 -2.45
CA ALA A 74 10.20 -6.08 -3.04
C ALA A 74 10.05 -5.47 -4.44
N LYS A 75 9.69 -6.28 -5.42
CA LYS A 75 9.41 -5.81 -6.78
C LYS A 75 7.90 -5.63 -6.95
N ILE A 76 7.47 -4.40 -7.19
CA ILE A 76 6.08 -4.12 -7.52
C ILE A 76 5.76 -4.59 -8.95
N ASN A 77 4.59 -5.18 -9.16
CA ASN A 77 4.17 -5.59 -10.50
C ASN A 77 3.76 -4.37 -11.36
N HIS A 78 4.03 -4.41 -12.67
CA HIS A 78 3.67 -3.31 -13.58
C HIS A 78 2.16 -3.03 -13.61
N THR A 79 1.34 -4.05 -13.41
CA THR A 79 -0.13 -3.91 -13.31
C THR A 79 -0.52 -3.12 -12.07
N THR A 80 0.12 -3.39 -10.93
CA THR A 80 -0.06 -2.66 -9.68
C THR A 80 0.30 -1.19 -9.83
N LEU A 81 1.47 -0.90 -10.41
CA LEU A 81 1.91 0.46 -10.70
C LEU A 81 0.90 1.20 -11.58
N LYS A 82 0.30 0.52 -12.55
CA LYS A 82 -0.67 1.12 -13.46
C LYS A 82 -2.02 1.41 -12.79
N ILE A 83 -2.44 0.58 -11.85
CA ILE A 83 -3.68 0.77 -11.09
C ILE A 83 -3.49 1.90 -10.06
N ILE A 84 -2.39 1.89 -9.31
CA ILE A 84 -2.05 2.95 -8.35
C ILE A 84 -1.87 4.28 -9.10
N GLY A 85 -1.19 4.29 -10.24
CA GLY A 85 -1.02 5.49 -11.07
C GLY A 85 -2.26 5.97 -11.80
N GLY A 86 -3.36 5.20 -11.76
CA GLY A 86 -4.68 5.68 -12.19
C GLY A 86 -5.50 6.30 -11.05
N HIS A 87 -5.05 6.15 -9.81
CA HIS A 87 -5.67 6.68 -8.59
C HIS A 87 -4.88 7.85 -7.96
N LEU A 88 -3.63 8.05 -8.40
CA LEU A 88 -2.76 9.21 -8.13
C LEU A 88 -2.96 10.29 -9.20
#